data_AF-A0A5C5FLL3-F1
#
_entry.id   AF-A0A5C5FLL3-F1
#
_cell.length_a   1.000
_cell.length_b   1.000
_cell.length_c   1.000
_cell.angle_alpha   90.00
_cell.angle_beta   90.00
_cell.angle_gamma   90.00
#
_symmetry.space_group_name_H-M   'P 1'
#
loop_
_entity.id
_entity.type
_entity.pdbx_description
1 polymer ?
#
loop_
_entity_poly.entity_id
_entity_poly.type
_entity_poly.pdbx_seq_one_letter_code
_entity_poly.pdbx_strand_id
1 'polypeptide(L)'
;MHRNSYDNDNSTFSPQGRLHQVEYALEAVKQGSACVGLRSDTHVLLLGLKRSTGELASYQKKLIRIDDHLGIAIAGLTSDARVLSNFMRTQAMSSRMLYNRPLPVNRIVNAIADKAQINTQHYGRRPYGVGLLVAGVDDLGPHLYEFSPSGVCLEYFAQSIGARSQSAKTYLEANFASFASASLDQLIGHGLEALRDTLQQDKELSVQNTSVGIVGPGDDGEARWRVLEGDALEPYLARLSPRDADAGAAPQAETTGVAGEAAGAVPPPTGDDAPAAPAPETGAGGDGMQTD
;
A
#
# COMPACT_ATOMS: atom_id res chain seq x y z
N MET A 1 -7.23 -12.38 -28.16
CA MET A 1 -6.49 -12.08 -26.91
C MET A 1 -5.28 -11.24 -27.31
N HIS A 2 -5.25 -9.95 -26.97
CA HIS A 2 -4.09 -9.11 -27.28
C HIS A 2 -2.97 -9.44 -26.30
N ARG A 3 -1.87 -10.01 -26.78
CA ARG A 3 -0.69 -10.28 -25.96
C ARG A 3 0.12 -8.99 -25.90
N ASN A 4 0.34 -8.49 -24.69
CA ASN A 4 1.23 -7.35 -24.48
C ASN A 4 2.68 -7.87 -24.56
N SER A 5 3.56 -7.15 -25.25
CA SER A 5 4.97 -7.54 -25.35
C SER A 5 5.83 -6.93 -24.24
N TYR A 6 5.29 -5.95 -23.50
CA TYR A 6 6.01 -5.13 -22.51
C TYR A 6 5.65 -5.48 -21.06
N ASP A 7 5.15 -6.68 -20.80
CA ASP A 7 4.74 -7.13 -19.47
C ASP A 7 5.52 -8.35 -18.98
N ASN A 8 6.57 -8.77 -19.70
CA ASN A 8 7.33 -9.99 -19.38
C ASN A 8 8.29 -9.81 -18.19
N ASP A 9 8.83 -8.61 -17.97
CA ASP A 9 9.79 -8.32 -16.90
C ASP A 9 9.50 -6.96 -16.23
N ASN A 10 10.17 -6.69 -15.12
CA ASN A 10 10.02 -5.48 -14.30
C ASN A 10 10.87 -4.29 -14.77
N SER A 11 11.80 -4.49 -15.69
CA SER A 11 12.75 -3.48 -16.20
C SER A 11 12.35 -2.88 -17.55
N THR A 12 11.36 -3.45 -18.23
CA THR A 12 10.89 -3.02 -19.54
C THR A 12 9.76 -2.00 -19.42
N PHE A 13 10.02 -0.79 -19.94
CA PHE A 13 8.99 0.24 -20.07
C PHE A 13 8.12 0.01 -21.29
N SER A 14 6.82 0.23 -21.15
CA SER A 14 5.91 0.30 -22.29
C SER A 14 6.11 1.58 -23.11
N PRO A 15 5.61 1.66 -24.36
CA PRO A 15 5.61 2.89 -25.13
C PRO A 15 4.89 4.07 -24.45
N GLN A 16 4.02 3.79 -23.48
CA GLN A 16 3.33 4.79 -22.66
C GLN A 16 4.12 5.17 -21.39
N GLY A 17 5.35 4.67 -21.22
CA GLY A 17 6.19 4.95 -20.04
C GLY A 17 5.75 4.21 -18.77
N ARG A 18 5.02 3.09 -18.90
CA ARG A 18 4.47 2.33 -17.75
C ARG A 18 5.27 1.06 -17.49
N LEU A 19 5.31 0.65 -16.22
CA LEU A 19 5.88 -0.63 -15.77
C LEU A 19 4.77 -1.59 -15.37
N HIS A 20 4.31 -2.43 -16.30
CA HIS A 20 3.13 -3.28 -16.10
C HIS A 20 3.29 -4.27 -14.93
N GLN A 21 4.50 -4.82 -14.71
CA GLN A 21 4.74 -5.73 -13.58
C GLN A 21 4.53 -5.06 -12.21
N VAL A 22 4.82 -3.76 -12.09
CA VAL A 22 4.54 -3.00 -10.86
C VAL A 22 3.02 -2.80 -10.69
N GLU A 23 2.31 -2.49 -11.78
CA GLU A 23 0.86 -2.32 -11.76
C GLU A 23 0.13 -3.62 -11.40
N TYR A 24 0.60 -4.76 -11.90
CA TYR A 24 0.06 -6.06 -11.52
C TYR A 24 0.29 -6.37 -10.04
N ALA A 25 1.43 -5.96 -9.48
CA ALA A 25 1.69 -6.09 -8.05
C ALA A 25 0.75 -5.19 -7.22
N LEU A 26 0.39 -4.00 -7.71
CA LEU A 26 -0.63 -3.14 -7.08
C LEU A 26 -2.01 -3.82 -7.07
N GLU A 27 -2.39 -4.48 -8.16
CA GLU A 27 -3.64 -5.25 -8.21
C GLU A 27 -3.65 -6.43 -7.23
N ALA A 28 -2.49 -7.08 -7.00
CA ALA A 28 -2.38 -8.16 -6.01
C ALA A 28 -2.73 -7.68 -4.59
N VAL A 29 -2.44 -6.41 -4.25
CA VAL A 29 -2.82 -5.83 -2.94
C VAL A 29 -4.34 -5.80 -2.79
N LYS A 30 -5.06 -5.41 -3.85
CA LYS A 30 -6.53 -5.33 -3.87
C LYS A 30 -7.20 -6.70 -3.70
N GLN A 31 -6.51 -7.80 -4.02
CA GLN A 31 -7.02 -9.16 -3.78
C GLN A 31 -6.93 -9.57 -2.30
N GLY A 32 -6.06 -8.93 -1.52
CA GLY A 32 -5.97 -9.12 -0.08
C GLY A 32 -7.25 -8.68 0.64
N SER A 33 -7.59 -9.31 1.76
CA SER A 33 -8.67 -8.79 2.62
C SER A 33 -8.34 -7.39 3.17
N ALA A 34 -9.39 -6.61 3.40
CA ALA A 34 -9.30 -5.22 3.82
C ALA A 34 -8.54 -5.05 5.14
N CYS A 35 -7.73 -4.00 5.20
CA CYS A 35 -7.12 -3.48 6.41
C CYS A 35 -7.37 -1.97 6.46
N VAL A 36 -7.69 -1.46 7.65
CA VAL A 36 -7.94 -0.05 7.91
C VAL A 36 -6.93 0.44 8.94
N GLY A 37 -6.40 1.64 8.75
CA GLY A 37 -5.57 2.32 9.73
C GLY A 37 -6.09 3.73 9.96
N LEU A 38 -6.00 4.20 11.20
CA LEU A 38 -6.37 5.56 11.59
C LEU A 38 -5.60 5.96 12.85
N ARG A 39 -5.31 7.25 12.99
CA ARG A 39 -4.60 7.80 14.15
C ARG A 39 -5.34 8.95 14.79
N SER A 40 -5.23 9.04 16.12
CA SER A 40 -5.47 10.23 16.90
C SER A 40 -4.15 10.91 17.25
N ASP A 41 -4.19 11.95 18.09
CA ASP A 41 -2.98 12.60 18.60
C ASP A 41 -2.21 11.73 19.60
N THR A 42 -2.82 10.67 20.12
CA THR A 42 -2.23 9.81 21.16
C THR A 42 -2.06 8.36 20.73
N HIS A 43 -2.90 7.85 19.84
CA HIS A 43 -2.93 6.44 19.44
C HIS A 43 -2.94 6.29 17.92
N VAL A 44 -2.42 5.18 17.44
CA VAL A 44 -2.61 4.72 16.06
C VAL A 44 -3.13 3.28 16.08
N LEU A 45 -4.15 3.04 15.26
CA LEU A 45 -4.86 1.77 15.18
C LEU A 45 -4.67 1.14 13.81
N LEU A 46 -4.61 -0.19 13.81
CA LEU A 46 -4.69 -1.02 12.61
C LEU A 46 -5.76 -2.08 12.80
N LEU A 47 -6.75 -2.10 11.92
CA LEU A 47 -7.79 -3.11 11.90
C LEU A 47 -7.60 -4.02 10.69
N GLY A 48 -7.69 -5.32 10.92
CA GLY A 48 -7.54 -6.33 9.87
C GLY A 48 -8.75 -7.25 9.80
N LEU A 49 -9.35 -7.36 8.61
CA LEU A 49 -10.33 -8.38 8.31
C LEU A 49 -9.61 -9.68 7.96
N LYS A 50 -9.71 -10.68 8.83
CA LYS A 50 -9.19 -12.03 8.65
C LYS A 50 -10.15 -12.85 7.79
N ARG A 51 -9.61 -13.72 6.95
CA ARG A 51 -10.36 -14.71 6.19
C ARG A 51 -10.00 -16.11 6.68
N SER A 52 -10.99 -16.99 6.68
CA SER A 52 -10.80 -18.43 6.78
C SER A 52 -11.11 -19.08 5.43
N THR A 53 -10.39 -20.14 5.09
CA THR A 53 -10.61 -20.92 3.85
C THR A 53 -11.77 -21.91 3.98
N GLY A 54 -12.27 -22.15 5.20
CA GLY A 54 -13.38 -23.05 5.50
C GLY A 54 -13.57 -23.19 7.00
N GLU A 55 -14.62 -23.87 7.44
CA GLU A 55 -15.00 -23.97 8.87
C GLU A 55 -13.92 -24.61 9.75
N LEU A 56 -13.17 -25.57 9.21
CA LEU A 56 -12.10 -26.26 9.92
C LEU A 56 -10.76 -25.49 9.90
N ALA A 57 -10.67 -24.40 9.14
CA ALA A 57 -9.42 -23.66 8.98
C ALA A 57 -9.33 -22.50 9.99
N SER A 58 -8.11 -22.29 10.50
CA SER A 58 -7.83 -21.13 11.33
C SER A 58 -7.83 -19.84 10.51
N TYR A 59 -8.30 -18.76 11.11
CA TYR A 59 -8.20 -17.42 10.53
C TYR A 59 -6.74 -16.99 10.37
N GLN A 60 -6.39 -16.52 9.17
CA GLN A 60 -5.03 -16.04 8.91
C GLN A 60 -4.79 -14.67 9.58
N LYS A 61 -3.73 -14.56 10.37
CA LYS A 61 -3.34 -13.31 11.03
C LYS A 61 -2.94 -12.25 10.01
N LYS A 62 -3.47 -11.05 10.21
CA LYS A 62 -3.27 -9.87 9.35
C LYS A 62 -2.35 -8.83 9.96
N LEU A 63 -2.29 -8.80 11.28
CA LEU A 63 -1.48 -7.88 12.05
C LEU A 63 -0.20 -8.57 12.52
N ILE A 64 0.93 -7.89 12.37
CA ILE A 64 2.24 -8.41 12.71
C ILE A 64 2.98 -7.37 13.56
N ARG A 65 3.36 -7.75 14.77
CA ARG A 65 4.25 -6.95 15.63
C ARG A 65 5.66 -6.90 15.04
N ILE A 66 6.23 -5.70 14.92
CA ILE A 66 7.62 -5.47 14.49
C ILE A 66 8.52 -5.16 15.68
N ASP A 67 8.09 -4.24 16.54
CA ASP A 67 8.78 -3.88 17.79
C ASP A 67 7.72 -3.54 18.85
N ASP A 68 8.12 -3.08 20.03
CA ASP A 68 7.18 -2.61 21.07
C ASP A 68 6.36 -1.41 20.60
N HIS A 69 6.96 -0.44 19.92
CA HIS A 69 6.30 0.79 19.50
C HIS A 69 5.79 0.75 18.05
N LEU A 70 5.79 -0.43 17.40
CA LEU A 70 5.60 -0.56 15.95
C LEU A 70 4.95 -1.89 15.54
N GLY A 71 3.92 -1.82 14.71
CA GLY A 71 3.34 -2.98 14.04
C GLY A 71 2.79 -2.66 12.66
N ILE A 72 2.44 -3.72 11.93
CA ILE A 72 1.96 -3.62 10.55
C ILE A 72 0.70 -4.42 10.31
N ALA A 73 -0.12 -3.99 9.34
CA ALA A 73 -1.22 -4.74 8.75
C ALA A 73 -0.90 -5.05 7.29
N ILE A 74 -1.30 -6.23 6.81
CA ILE A 74 -0.90 -6.73 5.49
C ILE A 74 -2.09 -6.94 4.54
N ALA A 75 -1.97 -6.47 3.30
CA ALA A 75 -2.88 -6.81 2.21
C ALA A 75 -2.10 -7.29 0.98
N GLY A 76 -2.48 -8.42 0.40
CA GLY A 76 -1.78 -9.07 -0.71
C GLY A 76 -1.05 -10.34 -0.28
N LEU A 77 0.12 -10.61 -0.88
CA LEU A 77 0.90 -11.83 -0.68
C LEU A 77 1.55 -11.89 0.70
N THR A 78 1.10 -12.84 1.53
CA THR A 78 1.61 -13.01 2.91
C THR A 78 3.08 -13.45 2.98
N SER A 79 3.57 -14.15 1.96
CA SER A 79 4.98 -14.54 1.83
C SER A 79 5.88 -13.30 1.74
N ASP A 80 5.51 -12.32 0.92
CA ASP A 80 6.24 -11.07 0.76
C ASP A 80 6.18 -10.23 2.03
N ALA A 81 5.01 -10.18 2.68
CA ALA A 81 4.85 -9.54 3.99
C ALA A 81 5.79 -10.15 5.05
N ARG A 82 6.02 -11.47 5.00
CA ARG A 82 6.96 -12.15 5.92
C ARG A 82 8.41 -11.73 5.68
N VAL A 83 8.81 -11.56 4.41
CA VAL A 83 10.14 -11.06 4.05
C VAL A 83 10.34 -9.62 4.57
N LEU A 84 9.36 -8.75 4.31
CA LEU A 84 9.44 -7.35 4.74
C LEU A 84 9.38 -7.20 6.27
N SER A 85 8.48 -7.91 6.95
CA SER A 85 8.39 -7.86 8.42
C SER A 85 9.66 -8.37 9.12
N ASN A 86 10.30 -9.42 8.60
CA ASN A 86 11.57 -9.89 9.15
C ASN A 86 12.71 -8.88 8.92
N PHE A 87 12.73 -8.23 7.74
CA PHE A 87 13.66 -7.14 7.49
C PHE A 87 13.44 -5.98 8.46
N MET A 88 12.19 -5.56 8.65
CA MET A 88 11.81 -4.50 9.60
C MET A 88 12.22 -4.85 11.04
N ARG A 89 11.95 -6.07 11.50
CA ARG A 89 12.39 -6.54 12.84
C ARG A 89 13.90 -6.44 13.00
N THR A 90 14.65 -6.85 11.97
CA THR A 90 16.12 -6.77 12.00
C THR A 90 16.60 -5.33 12.10
N GLN A 91 15.98 -4.40 11.36
CA GLN A 91 16.30 -2.97 11.45
C GLN A 91 15.98 -2.38 12.83
N ALA A 92 14.81 -2.72 13.40
CA ALA A 92 14.40 -2.26 14.73
C ALA A 92 15.35 -2.77 15.83
N MET A 93 15.66 -4.07 15.83
CA MET A 93 16.61 -4.67 16.77
C MET A 93 18.01 -4.06 16.65
N SER A 94 18.50 -3.84 15.43
CA SER A 94 19.81 -3.20 15.19
C SER A 94 19.87 -1.79 15.77
N SER A 95 18.80 -0.99 15.63
CA SER A 95 18.73 0.34 16.22
C SER A 95 18.81 0.31 17.74
N ARG A 96 18.07 -0.60 18.38
CA ARG A 96 18.13 -0.76 19.84
C ARG A 96 19.51 -1.22 20.30
N MET A 97 20.14 -2.14 19.58
CA MET A 97 21.47 -2.64 19.92
C MET A 97 22.56 -1.55 19.78
N LEU A 98 22.52 -0.76 18.71
CA LEU A 98 23.57 0.23 18.40
C LEU A 98 23.38 1.55 19.13
N TYR A 99 22.14 2.00 19.28
CA TYR A 99 21.83 3.34 19.75
C TYR A 99 21.00 3.36 21.04
N ASN A 100 20.65 2.19 21.60
CA ASN A 100 19.79 2.05 22.77
C ASN A 100 18.48 2.85 22.68
N ARG A 101 17.91 2.95 21.47
CA ARG A 101 16.65 3.67 21.23
C ARG A 101 15.77 2.97 20.19
N PRO A 102 14.43 3.09 20.32
CA PRO A 102 13.49 2.66 19.29
C PRO A 102 13.82 3.30 17.94
N LEU A 103 13.58 2.55 16.85
CA LEU A 103 13.79 3.06 15.49
C LEU A 103 12.62 4.00 15.11
N PRO A 104 12.87 5.26 14.69
CA PRO A 104 11.82 6.16 14.23
C PRO A 104 11.00 5.56 13.07
N VAL A 105 9.69 5.81 13.06
CA VAL A 105 8.77 5.14 12.13
C VAL A 105 9.06 5.54 10.68
N ASN A 106 9.36 6.81 10.43
CA ASN A 106 9.73 7.29 9.09
C ASN A 106 10.97 6.57 8.53
N ARG A 107 11.96 6.25 9.39
CA ARG A 107 13.21 5.63 8.97
C ARG A 107 13.01 4.19 8.53
N ILE A 108 12.19 3.42 9.25
CA ILE A 108 11.92 2.02 8.87
C ILE A 108 11.08 1.94 7.60
N VAL A 109 10.15 2.88 7.41
CA VAL A 109 9.30 2.99 6.22
C VAL A 109 10.14 3.35 4.98
N ASN A 110 11.07 4.30 5.10
CA ASN A 110 11.99 4.59 3.99
C ASN A 110 12.92 3.40 3.68
N ALA A 111 13.38 2.68 4.70
CA ALA A 111 14.23 1.50 4.48
C ALA A 111 13.50 0.36 3.73
N ILE A 112 12.18 0.19 3.93
CA ILE A 112 11.40 -0.77 3.14
C ILE A 112 11.14 -0.27 1.72
N ALA A 113 10.95 1.05 1.53
CA ALA A 113 10.81 1.66 0.20
C ALA A 113 12.08 1.42 -0.65
N ASP A 114 13.25 1.73 -0.10
CA ASP A 114 14.54 1.50 -0.77
C ASP A 114 14.74 0.03 -1.12
N LYS A 115 14.41 -0.87 -0.18
CA LYS A 115 14.47 -2.31 -0.39
C LYS A 115 13.53 -2.77 -1.51
N ALA A 116 12.33 -2.22 -1.58
CA ALA A 116 11.34 -2.54 -2.60
C ALA A 116 11.75 -2.01 -3.97
N GLN A 117 12.33 -0.81 -4.02
CA GLN A 117 12.71 -0.17 -5.27
C GLN A 117 13.80 -0.94 -6.03
N ILE A 118 14.71 -1.62 -5.31
CA ILE A 118 15.68 -2.52 -5.95
C ILE A 118 14.97 -3.62 -6.76
N ASN A 119 13.85 -4.14 -6.24
CA ASN A 119 13.09 -5.22 -6.87
C ASN A 119 12.20 -4.75 -8.03
N THR A 120 12.04 -3.45 -8.24
CA THR A 120 11.32 -2.89 -9.41
C THR A 120 12.26 -2.58 -10.57
N GLN A 121 13.58 -2.48 -10.33
CA GLN A 121 14.56 -2.06 -11.34
C GLN A 121 15.49 -3.18 -11.82
N HIS A 122 15.69 -4.23 -11.01
CA HIS A 122 16.62 -5.31 -11.35
C HIS A 122 15.92 -6.47 -12.06
N TYR A 123 16.44 -6.83 -13.24
CA TYR A 123 16.02 -8.00 -13.98
C TYR A 123 16.16 -9.29 -13.15
N GLY A 124 15.23 -10.23 -13.34
CA GLY A 124 15.18 -11.50 -12.61
C GLY A 124 14.66 -11.39 -11.17
N ARG A 125 14.33 -10.19 -10.70
CA ARG A 125 13.55 -9.97 -9.48
C ARG A 125 12.10 -9.65 -9.83
N ARG A 126 11.22 -9.70 -8.83
CA ARG A 126 9.84 -9.24 -8.95
C ARG A 126 9.51 -8.22 -7.87
N PRO A 127 8.63 -7.24 -8.15
CA PRO A 127 8.05 -6.38 -7.14
C PRO A 127 7.38 -7.20 -6.03
N TYR A 128 7.32 -6.64 -4.83
CA TYR A 128 6.58 -7.23 -3.72
C TYR A 128 5.09 -7.11 -3.98
N GLY A 129 4.34 -8.20 -3.94
CA GLY A 129 2.88 -8.21 -4.16
C GLY A 129 2.09 -7.93 -2.89
N VAL A 130 2.56 -7.01 -2.04
CA VAL A 130 1.97 -6.72 -0.74
C VAL A 130 1.97 -5.22 -0.46
N GLY A 131 0.85 -4.71 0.04
CA GLY A 131 0.73 -3.40 0.65
C GLY A 131 0.75 -3.54 2.17
N LEU A 132 1.40 -2.60 2.85
CA LEU A 132 1.48 -2.57 4.30
C LEU A 132 0.86 -1.27 4.81
N LEU A 133 0.06 -1.36 5.87
CA LEU A 133 -0.15 -0.23 6.77
C LEU A 133 0.81 -0.38 7.93
N VAL A 134 1.60 0.64 8.20
CA VAL A 134 2.61 0.66 9.25
C VAL A 134 2.16 1.66 10.31
N ALA A 135 1.93 1.17 11.52
CA ALA A 135 1.50 1.97 12.65
C ALA A 135 2.57 1.93 13.74
N GLY A 136 3.02 3.10 14.17
CA GLY A 136 3.94 3.21 15.28
C GLY A 136 3.84 4.55 15.99
N VAL A 137 4.41 4.62 17.19
CA VAL A 137 4.52 5.86 17.96
C VAL A 137 5.99 6.07 18.25
N ASP A 138 6.52 7.23 17.88
CA ASP A 138 7.87 7.64 18.24
C ASP A 138 7.86 9.01 18.95
N ASP A 139 9.01 9.64 19.10
CA ASP A 139 9.17 10.91 19.83
C ASP A 139 8.32 12.06 19.25
N LEU A 140 7.90 11.97 17.97
CA LEU A 140 7.03 12.95 17.32
C LEU A 140 5.54 12.63 17.46
N GLY A 141 5.21 11.47 18.01
CA GLY A 141 3.83 11.02 18.25
C GLY A 141 3.42 9.83 17.38
N PRO A 142 2.10 9.61 17.22
CA PRO A 142 1.56 8.51 16.44
C PRO A 142 1.68 8.75 14.93
N HIS A 143 2.16 7.73 14.22
CA HIS A 143 2.34 7.73 12.79
C HIS A 143 1.61 6.56 12.13
N LEU A 144 0.98 6.85 10.99
CA LEU A 144 0.39 5.85 10.11
C LEU A 144 0.96 6.04 8.70
N TYR A 145 1.68 5.04 8.21
CA TYR A 145 2.21 5.02 6.85
C TYR A 145 1.55 3.93 6.01
N GLU A 146 1.35 4.21 4.72
CA GLU A 146 1.11 3.20 3.71
C GLU A 146 2.41 2.91 2.96
N PHE A 147 2.75 1.64 2.81
CA PHE A 147 3.74 1.17 1.84
C PHE A 147 3.02 0.49 0.68
N SER A 148 3.39 0.91 -0.52
CA SER A 148 2.90 0.36 -1.78
C SER A 148 4.00 -0.43 -2.51
N PRO A 149 3.65 -1.54 -3.22
CA PRO A 149 4.56 -2.27 -4.13
C PRO A 149 5.38 -1.42 -5.10
N SER A 150 4.90 -0.22 -5.45
CA SER A 150 5.61 0.72 -6.32
C SER A 150 6.84 1.37 -5.68
N GLY A 151 7.11 1.09 -4.40
CA GLY A 151 8.16 1.75 -3.63
C GLY A 151 7.75 3.10 -3.05
N VAL A 152 6.48 3.49 -3.23
CA VAL A 152 5.93 4.71 -2.64
C VAL A 152 5.53 4.46 -1.18
N CYS A 153 5.96 5.37 -0.31
CA CYS A 153 5.55 5.43 1.07
C CYS A 153 4.96 6.80 1.39
N LEU A 154 3.76 6.82 1.96
CA LEU A 154 3.04 8.06 2.29
C LEU A 154 2.51 7.98 3.72
N GLU A 155 2.55 9.10 4.41
CA GLU A 155 1.95 9.26 5.74
C GLU A 155 0.49 9.69 5.62
N TYR A 156 -0.38 9.10 6.45
CA TYR A 156 -1.82 9.33 6.42
C TYR A 156 -2.37 9.64 7.82
N PHE A 157 -3.49 10.36 7.87
CA PHE A 157 -4.32 10.45 9.09
C PHE A 157 -5.19 9.20 9.25
N ALA A 158 -5.72 8.70 8.13
CA ALA A 158 -6.40 7.42 8.05
C ALA A 158 -6.25 6.88 6.62
N GLN A 159 -6.19 5.56 6.48
CA GLN A 159 -6.04 4.90 5.19
C GLN A 159 -6.63 3.49 5.22
N SER A 160 -7.09 3.00 4.07
CA SER A 160 -7.55 1.62 3.90
C SER A 160 -6.94 0.97 2.66
N ILE A 161 -6.51 -0.29 2.79
CA ILE A 161 -5.93 -1.10 1.72
C ILE A 161 -6.63 -2.45 1.61
N GLY A 162 -6.53 -3.11 0.46
CA GLY A 162 -7.15 -4.41 0.20
C GLY A 162 -8.52 -4.32 -0.49
N ALA A 163 -9.23 -5.44 -0.50
CA ALA A 163 -10.48 -5.61 -1.23
C ALA A 163 -11.57 -4.68 -0.70
N ARG A 164 -12.23 -3.93 -1.60
CA ARG A 164 -13.31 -2.98 -1.28
C ARG A 164 -12.89 -1.91 -0.26
N SER A 165 -11.61 -1.55 -0.22
CA SER A 165 -11.11 -0.49 0.67
C SER A 165 -11.71 0.90 0.37
N GLN A 166 -12.22 1.13 -0.85
CA GLN A 166 -12.82 2.41 -1.21
C GLN A 166 -14.01 2.79 -0.32
N SER A 167 -14.86 1.82 0.06
CA SER A 167 -15.97 2.06 0.98
C SER A 167 -15.50 2.52 2.36
N ALA A 168 -14.42 1.92 2.88
CA ALA A 168 -13.79 2.40 4.11
C ALA A 168 -13.22 3.80 3.93
N LYS A 169 -12.57 4.11 2.79
CA LYS A 169 -12.03 5.45 2.54
C LYS A 169 -13.11 6.51 2.56
N THR A 170 -14.26 6.27 1.94
CA THR A 170 -15.40 7.20 2.00
C THR A 170 -15.83 7.50 3.43
N TYR A 171 -15.94 6.47 4.28
CA TYR A 171 -16.24 6.67 5.70
C TYR A 171 -15.15 7.48 6.42
N LEU A 172 -13.88 7.14 6.19
CA LEU A 172 -12.74 7.79 6.85
C LEU A 172 -12.65 9.27 6.44
N GLU A 173 -12.84 9.59 5.16
CA GLU A 173 -12.87 10.96 4.63
C GLU A 173 -14.01 11.79 5.21
N ALA A 174 -15.16 11.18 5.49
CA ALA A 174 -16.28 11.88 6.12
C ALA A 174 -16.02 12.21 7.61
N ASN A 175 -15.22 11.38 8.30
CA ASN A 175 -15.09 11.44 9.76
C ASN A 175 -13.70 11.87 10.27
N PHE A 176 -12.69 12.03 9.39
CA PHE A 176 -11.28 12.18 9.82
C PHE A 176 -11.02 13.35 10.78
N ALA A 177 -11.79 14.43 10.66
CA ALA A 177 -11.66 15.61 11.52
C ALA A 177 -11.92 15.29 13.00
N SER A 178 -12.71 14.24 13.30
CA SER A 178 -13.00 13.81 14.66
C SER A 178 -11.90 12.94 15.29
N PHE A 179 -10.97 12.39 14.49
CA PHE A 179 -10.04 11.37 14.96
C PHE A 179 -8.95 11.94 15.88
N ALA A 180 -8.47 13.15 15.63
CA ALA A 180 -7.37 13.76 16.39
C ALA A 180 -7.65 13.78 17.92
N SER A 181 -8.85 14.23 18.31
CA SER A 181 -9.29 14.32 19.69
C SER A 181 -10.05 13.09 20.21
N ALA A 182 -10.19 12.03 19.40
CA ALA A 182 -10.95 10.85 19.79
C ALA A 182 -10.24 10.07 20.91
N SER A 183 -11.03 9.61 21.88
CA SER A 183 -10.56 8.61 22.84
C SER A 183 -10.28 7.27 22.15
N LEU A 184 -9.50 6.40 22.80
CA LEU A 184 -9.17 5.07 22.25
C LEU A 184 -10.44 4.29 21.87
N ASP A 185 -11.46 4.29 22.73
CA ASP A 185 -12.71 3.57 22.48
C ASP A 185 -13.48 4.12 21.28
N GLN A 186 -13.54 5.44 21.14
CA GLN A 186 -14.18 6.09 19.98
C GLN A 186 -13.40 5.80 18.69
N LEU A 187 -12.07 5.84 18.76
CA LEU A 187 -11.20 5.55 17.61
C LEU A 187 -11.34 4.09 17.16
N ILE A 188 -11.47 3.14 18.10
CA ILE A 188 -11.80 1.73 17.78
C ILE A 188 -13.16 1.65 17.09
N GLY A 189 -14.17 2.36 17.58
CA GLY A 189 -15.50 2.44 16.97
C GLY A 189 -15.45 2.91 15.51
N HIS A 190 -14.80 4.03 15.24
CA HIS A 190 -14.61 4.55 13.87
C HIS A 190 -13.88 3.55 12.97
N GLY A 191 -12.83 2.91 13.48
CA GLY A 191 -12.11 1.89 12.74
C GLY A 191 -12.99 0.69 12.37
N LEU A 192 -13.84 0.23 13.29
CA LEU A 192 -14.74 -0.90 13.07
C LEU A 192 -15.87 -0.54 12.09
N GLU A 193 -16.42 0.66 12.16
CA GLU A 193 -17.41 1.15 11.20
C GLU A 193 -16.80 1.22 9.78
N ALA A 194 -15.62 1.81 9.65
CA ALA A 194 -14.89 1.83 8.37
C ALA A 194 -14.60 0.41 7.84
N LEU A 195 -14.18 -0.52 8.71
CA LEU A 195 -13.89 -1.89 8.30
C LEU A 195 -15.17 -2.64 7.89
N ARG A 196 -16.28 -2.42 8.59
CA ARG A 196 -17.59 -3.01 8.29
C ARG A 196 -18.07 -2.62 6.90
N ASP A 197 -17.84 -1.39 6.48
CA ASP A 197 -18.26 -0.91 5.16
C ASP A 197 -17.51 -1.59 4.00
N THR A 198 -16.39 -2.26 4.28
CA THR A 198 -15.69 -3.14 3.32
C THR A 198 -16.31 -4.52 3.17
N LEU A 199 -17.30 -4.89 4.00
CA LEU A 199 -17.99 -6.18 3.93
C LEU A 199 -19.13 -6.17 2.90
N GLN A 200 -19.43 -7.36 2.38
CA GLN A 200 -20.65 -7.60 1.58
C GLN A 200 -21.88 -7.42 2.46
N GLN A 201 -23.05 -7.24 1.86
CA GLN A 201 -24.31 -7.02 2.59
C GLN A 201 -24.70 -8.20 3.48
N ASP A 202 -24.30 -9.43 3.11
CA ASP A 202 -24.58 -10.68 3.81
C ASP A 202 -23.57 -11.03 4.92
N LYS A 203 -22.56 -10.18 5.16
CA LYS A 203 -21.45 -10.47 6.08
C LYS A 203 -21.32 -9.41 7.16
N GLU A 204 -21.02 -9.88 8.36
CA GLU A 204 -20.84 -9.06 9.54
C GLU A 204 -19.43 -9.24 10.14
N LEU A 205 -19.01 -8.26 10.94
CA LEU A 205 -17.81 -8.37 11.74
C LEU A 205 -18.09 -9.30 12.93
N SER A 206 -17.16 -10.21 13.19
CA SER A 206 -17.19 -11.13 14.31
C SER A 206 -15.85 -11.14 15.03
N VAL A 207 -15.85 -11.65 16.26
CA VAL A 207 -14.64 -11.80 17.08
C VAL A 207 -13.56 -12.66 16.40
N GLN A 208 -13.97 -13.57 15.52
CA GLN A 208 -13.07 -14.47 14.81
C GLN A 208 -12.47 -13.84 13.55
N ASN A 209 -13.26 -13.02 12.83
CA ASN A 209 -12.84 -12.42 11.57
C ASN A 209 -12.19 -11.04 11.72
N THR A 210 -12.24 -10.44 12.92
CA THR A 210 -11.71 -9.10 13.15
C THR A 210 -10.50 -9.13 14.08
N SER A 211 -9.56 -8.22 13.86
CA SER A 211 -8.38 -8.01 14.69
C SER A 211 -8.09 -6.52 14.77
N VAL A 212 -7.78 -6.01 15.95
CA VAL A 212 -7.45 -4.59 16.18
C VAL A 212 -6.10 -4.49 16.85
N GLY A 213 -5.13 -3.91 16.16
CA GLY A 213 -3.81 -3.57 16.65
C GLY A 213 -3.81 -2.13 17.14
N ILE A 214 -3.26 -1.90 18.32
CA ILE A 214 -3.19 -0.61 18.99
C ILE A 214 -1.73 -0.31 19.27
N VAL A 215 -1.28 0.87 18.88
CA VAL A 215 -0.06 1.49 19.42
C VAL A 215 -0.44 2.82 20.04
N GLY A 216 0.00 3.03 21.26
CA GLY A 216 -0.23 4.24 22.04
C GLY A 216 0.44 4.10 23.39
N PRO A 217 0.48 5.18 24.19
CA PRO A 217 1.06 5.14 25.52
C PRO A 217 0.32 4.09 26.37
N GLY A 218 1.09 3.20 27.00
CA GLY A 218 0.61 2.29 28.03
C GLY A 218 0.37 3.00 29.36
N ASP A 219 0.03 2.23 30.39
CA ASP A 219 -0.14 2.74 31.76
C ASP A 219 1.17 3.31 32.33
N ASP A 220 2.31 2.84 31.79
CA ASP A 220 3.68 3.29 32.07
C ASP A 220 4.12 4.49 31.20
N GLY A 221 3.25 4.97 30.30
CA GLY A 221 3.55 6.04 29.35
C GLY A 221 4.38 5.59 28.14
N GLU A 222 4.86 4.35 28.10
CA GLU A 222 5.63 3.84 26.97
C GLU A 222 4.71 3.31 25.86
N ALA A 223 5.07 3.56 24.60
CA ALA A 223 4.31 3.07 23.47
C ALA A 223 4.41 1.54 23.34
N ARG A 224 3.27 0.85 23.42
CA ARG A 224 3.22 -0.62 23.32
C ARG A 224 2.21 -1.11 22.29
N TRP A 225 2.66 -2.03 21.43
CA TRP A 225 1.87 -2.76 20.47
C TRP A 225 1.02 -3.79 21.19
N ARG A 226 -0.30 -3.62 21.11
CA ARG A 226 -1.30 -4.52 21.69
C ARG A 226 -2.24 -4.99 20.59
N VAL A 227 -2.73 -6.22 20.69
CA VAL A 227 -3.70 -6.78 19.75
C VAL A 227 -4.94 -7.18 20.53
N LEU A 228 -6.08 -6.61 20.16
CA LEU A 228 -7.40 -7.02 20.63
C LEU A 228 -7.99 -8.01 19.63
N GLU A 229 -8.27 -9.21 20.12
CA GLU A 229 -8.90 -10.33 19.40
C GLU A 229 -9.79 -11.12 20.37
N GLY A 230 -10.74 -11.90 19.83
CA GLY A 230 -11.60 -12.77 20.64
C GLY A 230 -12.59 -11.98 21.49
N ASP A 231 -12.86 -12.49 22.69
CA ASP A 231 -13.90 -12.00 23.61
C ASP A 231 -13.72 -10.52 23.99
N ALA A 232 -12.47 -10.02 23.99
CA ALA A 232 -12.18 -8.61 24.26
C ALA A 232 -12.79 -7.65 23.21
N LEU A 233 -13.14 -8.15 22.02
CA LEU A 233 -13.72 -7.36 20.94
C LEU A 233 -15.26 -7.31 20.99
N GLU A 234 -15.92 -8.24 21.69
CA GLU A 234 -17.37 -8.29 21.83
C GLU A 234 -18.01 -6.96 22.27
N PRO A 235 -17.51 -6.25 23.30
CA PRO A 235 -18.15 -5.00 23.73
C PRO A 235 -18.06 -3.89 22.67
N TYR A 236 -17.05 -3.93 21.80
CA TYR A 236 -16.91 -2.96 20.71
C TYR A 236 -17.81 -3.31 19.53
N LEU A 237 -17.92 -4.60 19.19
CA LEU A 237 -18.80 -5.06 18.12
C LEU A 237 -20.28 -4.84 18.46
N ALA A 238 -20.68 -5.05 19.71
CA ALA A 238 -22.05 -4.83 20.17
C ALA A 238 -22.49 -3.35 20.13
N ARG A 239 -21.54 -2.41 20.15
CA ARG A 239 -21.80 -0.97 20.06
C ARG A 239 -21.94 -0.45 18.63
N LEU A 240 -21.67 -1.28 17.63
CA LEU A 240 -21.78 -0.86 16.23
C LEU A 240 -23.24 -0.56 15.89
N SER A 241 -23.47 0.61 15.30
CA SER A 241 -24.77 1.00 14.79
C SER A 241 -25.27 -0.04 13.78
N PRO A 242 -26.60 -0.28 13.66
CA PRO A 242 -27.13 -1.07 12.55
C PRO A 242 -26.65 -0.51 11.20
N ARG A 243 -26.44 -1.38 10.21
CA ARG A 243 -26.02 -0.93 8.89
C ARG A 243 -27.20 -0.17 8.25
N ASP A 244 -27.07 1.13 8.08
CA ASP A 244 -28.06 1.91 7.33
C ASP A 244 -28.13 1.36 5.90
N ALA A 245 -29.30 0.84 5.53
CA ALA A 245 -29.54 0.20 4.24
C ALA A 245 -29.43 1.18 3.04
N ASP A 246 -29.30 2.48 3.30
CA ASP A 246 -29.43 3.56 2.30
C ASP A 246 -28.12 4.25 1.90
N ALA A 247 -26.97 3.93 2.51
CA ALA A 247 -25.66 4.48 2.09
C ALA A 247 -25.06 3.77 0.85
N GLY A 248 -25.86 2.99 0.14
CA GLY A 248 -25.46 2.09 -0.93
C GLY A 248 -25.77 2.59 -2.35
N ALA A 249 -25.59 3.88 -2.64
CA ALA A 249 -25.64 4.37 -4.02
C ALA A 249 -24.80 5.65 -4.20
N ALA A 250 -23.49 5.58 -3.95
CA ALA A 250 -22.57 6.52 -4.59
C ALA A 250 -22.09 5.87 -5.91
N PRO A 251 -22.16 6.58 -7.04
CA PRO A 251 -21.79 6.01 -8.33
C PRO A 251 -20.34 5.56 -8.29
N GLN A 252 -20.06 4.39 -8.84
CA GLN A 252 -18.70 4.03 -9.22
C GLN A 252 -18.19 5.18 -10.06
N ALA A 253 -17.19 5.92 -9.56
CA ALA A 253 -16.44 6.83 -10.39
C ALA A 253 -15.77 5.97 -11.46
N GLU A 254 -16.41 5.85 -12.62
CA GLU A 254 -15.71 5.59 -13.86
C GLU A 254 -14.57 6.59 -13.88
N THR A 255 -13.35 6.08 -13.87
CA THR A 255 -12.18 6.85 -14.25
C THR A 255 -12.40 7.24 -15.71
N THR A 256 -13.09 8.35 -15.93
CA THR A 256 -13.09 9.07 -17.19
C THR A 256 -11.64 9.37 -17.48
N GLY A 257 -11.14 8.73 -18.54
CA GLY A 257 -9.84 9.06 -19.10
C GLY A 257 -9.81 10.56 -19.32
N VAL A 258 -8.82 11.22 -18.73
CA VAL A 258 -8.53 12.62 -19.02
C VAL A 258 -8.04 12.66 -20.47
N ALA A 259 -9.00 12.83 -21.39
CA ALA A 259 -8.75 13.36 -22.71
C ALA A 259 -8.37 14.83 -22.52
N GLY A 260 -7.06 15.07 -22.42
CA GLY A 260 -6.49 16.40 -22.56
C GLY A 260 -6.66 16.85 -24.01
N GLU A 261 -7.51 17.85 -24.18
CA GLU A 261 -7.88 18.56 -25.39
C GLU A 261 -6.64 18.99 -26.21
N ALA A 262 -6.56 18.48 -27.44
CA ALA A 262 -5.66 18.98 -28.46
C ALA A 262 -6.26 20.25 -29.07
N ALA A 263 -5.61 21.39 -28.84
CA ALA A 263 -5.86 22.61 -29.61
C ALA A 263 -4.88 22.67 -30.80
N GLY A 264 -5.42 22.73 -32.02
CA GLY A 264 -4.72 23.20 -33.21
C GLY A 264 -4.17 22.13 -34.15
N ALA A 265 -5.05 21.49 -34.93
CA ALA A 265 -4.64 20.73 -36.11
C ALA A 265 -4.24 21.69 -37.26
N VAL A 266 -3.00 21.57 -37.74
CA VAL A 266 -2.62 21.96 -39.11
C VAL A 266 -2.63 20.66 -39.94
N PRO A 267 -3.33 20.60 -41.10
CA PRO A 267 -3.44 19.38 -41.87
C PRO A 267 -2.11 19.03 -42.57
N PRO A 268 -1.85 17.75 -42.89
CA PRO A 268 -0.65 17.35 -43.61
C PRO A 268 -0.75 17.75 -45.08
N PRO A 269 0.35 18.18 -45.73
CA PRO A 269 0.36 18.31 -47.18
C PRO A 269 0.40 16.90 -47.80
N THR A 270 -0.65 16.56 -48.53
CA THR A 270 -0.65 15.52 -49.56
C THR A 270 0.06 16.04 -50.80
N GLY A 271 1.02 15.29 -51.33
CA GLY A 271 1.59 15.56 -52.64
C GLY A 271 2.88 14.78 -52.87
N ASP A 272 2.80 13.76 -53.72
CA ASP A 272 3.93 13.16 -54.43
C ASP A 272 4.88 14.23 -54.96
N ASP A 273 6.17 14.10 -54.64
CA ASP A 273 7.25 14.26 -55.61
C ASP A 273 8.56 13.85 -54.94
N ALA A 274 9.06 12.67 -55.31
CA ALA A 274 10.45 12.31 -55.11
C ALA A 274 11.31 13.06 -56.13
N PRO A 275 12.52 13.49 -55.74
CA PRO A 275 13.65 13.07 -56.56
C PRO A 275 14.77 12.43 -55.74
N ALA A 276 15.44 11.50 -56.42
CA ALA A 276 16.48 10.62 -55.95
C ALA A 276 17.71 11.33 -55.35
N ALA A 277 18.35 10.63 -54.42
CA ALA A 277 19.65 10.95 -53.84
C ALA A 277 20.78 10.98 -54.89
N PRO A 278 21.89 11.66 -54.56
CA PRO A 278 23.21 11.15 -54.92
C PRO A 278 24.02 10.80 -53.66
N ALA A 279 24.60 9.61 -53.67
CA ALA A 279 25.59 9.14 -52.71
C ALA A 279 26.88 9.98 -52.82
N PRO A 280 27.66 10.18 -51.72
CA PRO A 280 29.00 10.71 -51.84
C PRO A 280 29.96 9.61 -52.34
N GLU A 281 30.60 9.91 -53.47
CA GLU A 281 31.66 9.11 -54.07
C GLU A 281 32.88 8.97 -53.14
N THR A 282 33.41 7.77 -53.11
CA THR A 282 34.69 7.39 -52.51
C THR A 282 35.85 8.05 -53.28
N GLY A 283 36.45 9.08 -52.70
CA GLY A 283 37.73 9.64 -53.14
C GLY A 283 38.88 8.78 -52.63
N ALA A 284 39.56 8.11 -53.55
CA ALA A 284 40.82 7.43 -53.32
C ALA A 284 41.92 8.45 -52.97
N GLY A 285 42.52 8.30 -51.79
CA GLY A 285 43.73 9.00 -51.37
C GLY A 285 44.54 8.06 -50.50
N GLY A 286 45.28 7.16 -51.13
CA GLY A 286 46.29 6.36 -50.45
C GLY A 286 47.48 7.26 -50.12
N ASP A 287 47.85 7.34 -48.85
CA ASP A 287 49.20 7.76 -48.48
C ASP A 287 49.78 6.82 -47.44
N GLY A 288 51.03 6.46 -47.70
CA GLY A 288 51.71 5.26 -47.24
C GLY A 288 51.98 5.18 -45.74
N MET A 289 51.74 3.98 -45.21
CA MET A 289 52.41 3.48 -44.01
C MET A 289 53.82 3.02 -44.41
N GLN A 290 54.86 3.72 -43.93
CA GLN A 290 56.22 3.20 -43.87
C GLN A 290 56.72 3.23 -42.42
N THR A 291 57.14 2.05 -41.99
CA THR A 291 57.82 1.70 -40.74
C THR A 291 59.21 2.30 -40.67
N ASP A 292 59.52 3.02 -39.60
CA ASP A 292 60.54 2.69 -38.59
C ASP A 292 60.43 3.66 -37.39
#